data_AF-A0A9N9KEC8-F1
#
_entry.id   AF-A0A9N9KEC8-F1
#
_cell.length_a   1.000
_cell.length_b   1.000
_cell.length_c   1.000
_cell.angle_alpha   90.00
_cell.angle_beta   90.00
_cell.angle_gamma   90.00
#
_symmetry.space_group_name_H-M   'P 1'
#
loop_
_entity.id
_entity.type
_entity.pdbx_description
1 polymer ?
#
loop_
_entity_poly.entity_id
_entity_poly.type
_entity_poly.pdbx_seq_one_letter_code
_entity_poly.pdbx_strand_id
1 'polypeptide(L)'
;GKINYKHDGTWKIQDGFNDVNKEEMDRYVDIEQCDYIIDLETNHTQVSTNEPRYVTQTEKWSEVICKPFLDVANSDRFSRAFYLPPQLWQRVKVMINYLPVRMINNNAGVNKLGSLKWGDY
;
A
#
# COMPACT_ATOMS: atom_id res chain seq x y z
N GLY A 1 -30.59 3.46 30.22
CA GLY A 1 -29.18 3.29 30.60
C GLY A 1 -28.30 3.79 29.46
N LYS A 2 -27.24 4.54 29.75
CA LYS A 2 -26.28 4.99 28.73
C LYS A 2 -25.31 3.83 28.43
N ILE A 3 -25.21 3.44 27.18
CA ILE A 3 -24.26 2.42 26.72
C ILE A 3 -22.88 3.12 26.60
N ASN A 4 -21.90 2.64 27.37
CA ASN A 4 -20.50 3.08 27.28
C ASN A 4 -19.79 2.22 26.22
N TYR A 5 -19.51 2.80 25.06
CA TYR A 5 -18.63 2.15 24.08
C TYR A 5 -17.19 2.45 24.44
N LYS A 6 -16.45 1.41 24.82
CA LYS A 6 -15.01 1.51 25.12
C LYS A 6 -14.26 1.37 23.80
N HIS A 7 -13.81 2.49 23.24
CA HIS A 7 -13.13 2.49 21.96
C HIS A 7 -11.61 2.30 22.13
N ASP A 8 -11.20 1.14 22.61
CA ASP A 8 -9.81 0.88 23.02
C ASP A 8 -8.79 0.82 21.86
N GLY A 9 -9.23 0.86 20.59
CA GLY A 9 -8.37 0.76 19.40
C GLY A 9 -8.38 1.95 18.44
N THR A 10 -9.52 2.65 18.27
CA THR A 10 -9.67 3.68 17.22
C THR A 10 -9.31 5.10 17.66
N TRP A 11 -8.99 5.31 18.94
CA TRP A 11 -8.76 6.64 19.54
C TRP A 11 -7.53 6.69 20.44
N LYS A 12 -6.74 5.61 20.47
CA LYS A 12 -5.51 5.56 21.25
C LYS A 12 -4.39 6.20 20.44
N ILE A 13 -3.83 7.29 20.96
CA ILE A 13 -2.62 7.90 20.42
C ILE A 13 -1.45 6.98 20.80
N GLN A 14 -0.68 6.54 19.80
CA GLN A 14 0.51 5.72 20.05
C GLN A 14 1.65 6.60 20.56
N ASP A 15 2.55 6.03 21.34
CA ASP A 15 3.76 6.72 21.75
C ASP A 15 4.56 7.16 20.51
N GLY A 16 5.16 8.35 20.57
CA GLY A 16 5.90 8.96 19.45
C GLY A 16 5.05 9.78 18.49
N PHE A 17 3.70 9.63 18.48
CA PHE A 17 2.83 10.41 17.60
C PHE A 17 2.94 11.92 17.86
N ASN A 18 3.00 12.70 16.78
CA ASN A 18 3.05 14.15 16.84
C ASN A 18 2.05 14.80 15.87
N ASP A 19 1.56 16.00 16.22
CA ASP A 19 0.56 16.76 15.46
C ASP A 19 1.17 17.74 14.45
N VAL A 20 2.47 17.59 14.18
CA VAL A 20 3.25 18.51 13.33
C VAL A 20 3.89 17.82 12.12
N ASN A 21 3.45 16.60 11.79
CA ASN A 21 3.96 15.78 10.68
C ASN A 21 5.49 15.61 10.71
N LYS A 22 6.09 15.56 11.90
CA LYS A 22 7.51 15.22 12.04
C LYS A 22 7.70 13.72 11.88
N GLU A 23 8.83 13.37 11.29
CA GLU A 23 9.26 11.98 11.12
C GLU A 23 9.40 11.25 12.46
N GLU A 24 8.93 10.01 12.49
CA GLU A 24 8.92 9.13 13.66
C GLU A 24 9.83 7.93 13.38
N MET A 25 11.04 7.96 13.92
CA MET A 25 12.05 6.93 13.64
C MET A 25 11.71 5.54 14.21
N ASP A 26 10.81 5.46 15.18
CA ASP A 26 10.33 4.23 15.80
C ASP A 26 9.33 3.44 14.92
N ARG A 27 8.97 3.98 13.74
CA ARG A 27 8.09 3.32 12.76
C ARG A 27 8.81 2.46 11.74
N TYR A 28 10.13 2.63 11.62
CA TYR A 28 10.91 1.87 10.66
C TYR A 28 11.24 0.48 11.18
N VAL A 29 11.08 -0.51 10.31
CA VAL A 29 11.48 -1.89 10.53
C VAL A 29 12.47 -2.30 9.46
N ASP A 30 13.32 -3.30 9.77
CA ASP A 30 14.20 -3.88 8.75
C ASP A 30 13.35 -4.63 7.73
N ILE A 31 13.64 -4.41 6.44
CA ILE A 31 12.91 -5.03 5.33
C ILE A 31 12.95 -6.56 5.38
N GLU A 32 14.01 -7.14 5.94
CA GLU A 32 14.17 -8.59 6.09
C GLU A 32 13.20 -9.17 7.15
N GLN A 33 12.46 -8.32 7.88
CA GLN A 33 11.38 -8.74 8.79
C GLN A 33 10.01 -8.89 8.07
N CYS A 34 9.88 -8.40 6.84
CA CYS A 34 8.59 -8.34 6.14
C CYS A 34 8.29 -9.61 5.33
N ASP A 35 7.18 -10.32 5.60
CA ASP A 35 6.76 -11.43 4.73
C ASP A 35 6.26 -10.95 3.35
N TYR A 36 5.60 -9.79 3.35
CA TYR A 36 5.07 -9.12 2.18
C TYR A 36 5.38 -7.64 2.26
N ILE A 37 5.59 -7.04 1.10
CA ILE A 37 5.60 -5.59 0.93
C ILE A 37 4.68 -5.22 -0.21
N ILE A 38 4.04 -4.07 -0.11
CA ILE A 38 3.20 -3.51 -1.16
C ILE A 38 4.00 -2.40 -1.82
N ASP A 39 4.44 -2.64 -3.06
CA ASP A 39 5.20 -1.67 -3.84
C ASP A 39 4.34 -1.09 -4.97
N LEU A 40 4.47 0.22 -5.20
CA LEU A 40 3.81 0.95 -6.28
C LEU A 40 4.87 1.50 -7.24
N GLU A 41 5.07 0.76 -8.32
CA GLU A 41 6.02 1.14 -9.36
C GLU A 41 5.31 1.93 -10.46
N THR A 42 5.64 3.21 -10.61
CA THR A 42 5.10 4.10 -11.64
C THR A 42 6.20 4.56 -12.58
N ASN A 43 5.85 5.06 -13.77
CA ASN A 43 6.83 5.65 -14.69
C ASN A 43 7.55 6.89 -14.10
N HIS A 44 7.02 7.46 -13.02
CA HIS A 44 7.55 8.65 -12.35
C HIS A 44 8.25 8.32 -11.02
N THR A 45 8.29 7.04 -10.62
CA THR A 45 8.89 6.62 -9.35
C THR A 45 10.39 6.90 -9.38
N GLN A 46 10.86 7.71 -8.43
CA GLN A 46 12.28 7.98 -8.26
C GLN A 46 12.86 6.97 -7.28
N VAL A 47 13.89 6.27 -7.73
CA VAL A 47 14.60 5.30 -6.88
C VAL A 47 15.40 6.05 -5.83
N SER A 48 15.28 5.65 -4.57
CA SER A 48 16.11 6.16 -3.48
C SER A 48 16.76 5.02 -2.71
N THR A 49 17.72 5.34 -1.83
CA THR A 49 18.31 4.33 -0.94
C THR A 49 17.28 3.74 0.02
N ASN A 50 16.27 4.53 0.43
CA ASN A 50 15.23 4.10 1.36
C ASN A 50 14.06 3.39 0.66
N GLU A 51 13.88 3.65 -0.63
CA GLU A 51 12.84 3.06 -1.48
C GLU A 51 13.49 2.58 -2.80
N PRO A 52 14.22 1.45 -2.76
CA PRO A 52 14.70 0.81 -3.97
C PRO A 52 13.54 0.18 -4.75
N ARG A 53 13.74 -0.14 -6.03
CA ARG A 53 12.72 -0.81 -6.85
C ARG A 53 12.60 -2.29 -6.48
N TYR A 54 11.80 -2.62 -5.48
CA TYR A 54 11.66 -3.99 -4.97
C TYR A 54 11.12 -4.95 -6.02
N VAL A 55 10.22 -4.46 -6.89
CA VAL A 55 9.70 -5.23 -8.04
C VAL A 55 10.80 -5.78 -8.96
N THR A 56 11.95 -5.11 -9.07
CA THR A 56 13.04 -5.54 -9.94
C THR A 56 13.98 -6.57 -9.30
N GLN A 57 13.93 -6.72 -7.97
CA GLN A 57 14.78 -7.64 -7.20
C GLN A 57 14.17 -9.04 -7.15
N THR A 58 14.01 -9.64 -8.33
CA THR A 58 13.32 -10.93 -8.53
C THR A 58 13.97 -12.12 -7.81
N GLU A 59 15.22 -11.96 -7.38
CA GLU A 59 15.95 -12.92 -6.53
C GLU A 59 15.50 -12.90 -5.06
N LYS A 60 14.93 -11.80 -4.58
CA LYS A 60 14.42 -11.64 -3.21
C LYS A 60 12.90 -11.70 -3.12
N TRP A 61 12.24 -11.17 -4.15
CA TRP A 61 10.83 -10.82 -4.13
C TRP A 61 10.08 -11.48 -5.28
N SER A 62 8.96 -12.14 -4.98
CA SER A 62 8.07 -12.74 -5.98
C SER A 62 6.74 -12.00 -6.04
N GLU A 63 6.29 -11.64 -7.25
CA GLU A 63 4.96 -11.06 -7.47
C GLU A 63 3.83 -12.00 -7.00
N VAL A 64 2.89 -11.44 -6.23
CA VAL A 64 1.72 -12.19 -5.71
C VAL A 64 0.46 -11.88 -6.50
N ILE A 65 0.14 -10.60 -6.69
CA ILE A 65 -1.04 -10.17 -7.43
C ILE A 65 -0.81 -8.80 -8.03
N CYS A 66 -1.31 -8.60 -9.24
CA CYS A 66 -1.28 -7.32 -9.91
C CYS A 66 -2.71 -6.77 -10.02
N LYS A 67 -2.88 -5.51 -9.63
CA LYS A 67 -4.17 -4.83 -9.70
C LYS A 67 -4.01 -3.41 -10.23
N PRO A 68 -5.02 -2.91 -10.95
CA PRO A 68 -5.01 -1.56 -11.49
C PRO A 68 -5.12 -0.53 -10.35
N PHE A 69 -4.24 0.49 -10.36
CA PHE A 69 -4.18 1.60 -9.40
C PHE A 69 -4.18 2.95 -10.10
N LEU A 70 -4.88 3.95 -9.57
CA LEU A 70 -5.02 5.25 -10.23
C LEU A 70 -3.69 6.01 -10.31
N ASP A 71 -3.22 6.26 -11.53
CA ASP A 71 -2.14 7.21 -11.79
C ASP A 71 -2.66 8.64 -11.69
N VAL A 72 -2.49 9.23 -10.51
CA VAL A 72 -2.93 10.59 -10.22
C VAL A 72 -2.20 11.63 -11.09
N ALA A 73 -0.93 11.39 -11.42
CA ALA A 73 -0.09 12.35 -12.14
C ALA A 73 -0.52 12.47 -13.61
N ASN A 74 -0.90 11.34 -14.22
CA ASN A 74 -1.29 11.29 -15.63
C ASN A 74 -2.81 11.28 -15.88
N SER A 75 -3.64 11.25 -14.82
CA SER A 75 -5.10 11.30 -14.95
C SER A 75 -5.66 12.72 -14.89
N ASP A 76 -6.64 13.02 -15.75
CA ASP A 76 -7.33 14.32 -15.79
C ASP A 76 -7.97 14.68 -14.43
N ARG A 77 -7.85 15.95 -14.04
CA ARG A 77 -8.33 16.45 -12.74
C ARG A 77 -9.84 16.37 -12.60
N PHE A 78 -10.61 16.62 -13.67
CA PHE A 78 -12.06 16.54 -13.62
C PHE A 78 -12.54 15.11 -13.46
N SER A 79 -11.85 14.15 -14.09
CA SER A 79 -12.14 12.73 -13.88
C SER A 79 -12.00 12.31 -12.42
N ARG A 80 -11.11 12.94 -11.63
CA ARG A 80 -10.92 12.65 -10.20
C ARG A 80 -11.89 13.39 -9.29
N ALA A 81 -12.37 14.56 -9.70
CA ALA A 81 -13.27 15.40 -8.90
C ALA A 81 -14.73 14.92 -8.95
N PHE A 82 -15.13 14.22 -10.02
CA PHE A 82 -16.52 13.82 -10.24
C PHE A 82 -16.66 12.30 -10.43
N TYR A 83 -17.79 11.75 -10.00
CA TYR A 83 -18.13 10.37 -10.28
C TYR A 83 -18.44 10.21 -11.77
N LEU A 84 -17.70 9.34 -12.45
CA LEU A 84 -18.00 8.94 -13.83
C LEU A 84 -18.72 7.57 -13.86
N PRO A 85 -19.38 7.20 -14.95
CA PRO A 85 -19.83 5.82 -15.14
C PRO A 85 -18.64 4.87 -15.39
N PRO A 86 -18.68 3.59 -14.98
CA PRO A 86 -17.60 2.60 -15.18
C PRO A 86 -17.04 2.55 -16.60
N GLN A 87 -17.89 2.69 -17.61
CA GLN A 87 -17.53 2.67 -19.03
C GLN A 87 -16.66 3.87 -19.44
N LEU A 88 -16.77 4.98 -18.72
CA LEU A 88 -16.01 6.20 -18.95
C LEU A 88 -14.73 6.22 -18.10
N TRP A 89 -14.77 5.72 -16.85
CA TRP A 89 -13.60 5.58 -15.98
C TRP A 89 -12.45 4.79 -16.63
N GLN A 90 -12.79 3.67 -17.28
CA GLN A 90 -11.83 2.77 -17.94
C GLN A 90 -11.04 3.44 -19.07
N ARG A 91 -11.53 4.57 -19.61
CA ARG A 91 -10.89 5.30 -20.71
C ARG A 91 -10.03 6.47 -20.26
N VAL A 92 -10.35 7.05 -19.10
CA VAL A 92 -9.74 8.31 -18.63
C VAL A 92 -8.79 8.12 -17.44
N LYS A 93 -8.90 7.00 -16.72
CA LYS A 93 -7.97 6.65 -15.65
C LYS A 93 -6.84 5.81 -16.20
N VAL A 94 -5.62 6.31 -16.11
CA VAL A 94 -4.44 5.49 -16.28
C VAL A 94 -4.31 4.64 -15.03
N MET A 95 -4.28 3.33 -15.21
CA MET A 95 -4.13 2.38 -14.13
C MET A 95 -2.74 1.77 -14.16
N ILE A 96 -2.03 1.82 -13.03
CA ILE A 96 -0.70 1.25 -12.83
C ILE A 96 -0.83 -0.07 -12.07
N ASN A 97 0.10 -0.97 -12.31
CA ASN A 97 0.19 -2.23 -11.60
C ASN A 97 0.86 -2.00 -10.24
N TYR A 98 0.16 -2.24 -9.13
CA TYR A 98 0.84 -2.42 -7.84
C TYR A 98 1.09 -3.90 -7.58
N LEU A 99 2.24 -4.21 -7.00
CA LEU A 99 2.70 -5.57 -6.80
C LEU A 99 2.99 -5.77 -5.30
N PRO A 100 2.10 -6.43 -4.55
CA PRO A 100 2.51 -7.17 -3.38
C PRO A 100 3.57 -8.17 -3.82
N VAL A 101 4.78 -7.98 -3.32
CA VAL A 101 5.84 -8.96 -3.46
C VAL A 101 6.03 -9.70 -2.15
N ARG A 102 6.20 -11.01 -2.25
CA ARG A 102 6.45 -11.92 -1.12
C ARG A 102 7.93 -12.22 -1.04
N MET A 103 8.51 -12.21 0.16
CA MET A 103 9.87 -12.68 0.36
C MET A 103 9.97 -14.18 0.08
N ILE A 104 10.97 -14.57 -0.72
CA ILE A 104 11.11 -15.95 -1.20
C ILE A 104 11.59 -16.91 -0.09
N ASN A 105 12.26 -16.42 0.96
CA ASN A 105 12.94 -17.24 1.97
C ASN A 105 12.36 -17.22 3.39
N ASN A 106 11.17 -16.63 3.62
CA ASN A 106 10.57 -16.68 4.95
C ASN A 106 9.90 -18.03 5.22
N ASN A 107 10.29 -18.65 6.33
CA ASN A 107 9.73 -19.92 6.84
C ASN A 107 8.24 -19.84 7.24
N ALA A 108 7.59 -18.70 7.04
CA ALA A 108 6.17 -18.53 7.30
C ALA A 108 5.37 -19.18 6.15
N GLY A 109 4.67 -20.28 6.44
CA GLY A 109 3.84 -21.05 5.50
C GLY A 109 2.61 -20.31 4.94
N VAL A 110 2.68 -19.00 4.71
CA VAL A 110 1.59 -18.21 4.13
C VAL A 110 1.69 -18.26 2.61
N ASN A 111 1.13 -19.34 2.04
CA ASN A 111 1.11 -19.57 0.59
C ASN A 111 -0.12 -18.97 -0.12
N LYS A 112 -0.97 -18.25 0.62
CA LYS A 112 -2.16 -17.58 0.08
C LYS A 112 -2.36 -16.27 0.82
N LEU A 113 -2.28 -15.15 0.09
CA LEU A 113 -2.92 -13.90 0.47
C LEU A 113 -4.44 -14.17 0.40
N GLY A 114 -5.00 -14.75 1.46
CA GLY A 114 -6.36 -15.28 1.44
C GLY A 114 -7.37 -14.17 1.20
N SER A 115 -7.86 -14.03 -0.03
CA SER A 115 -8.98 -13.15 -0.42
C SER A 115 -9.07 -11.81 0.33
N LEU A 116 -7.94 -11.16 0.62
CA LEU A 116 -7.92 -9.93 1.39
C LEU A 116 -8.56 -8.84 0.53
N LYS A 117 -9.67 -8.31 1.02
CA LYS A 117 -10.29 -7.11 0.46
C LYS A 117 -9.65 -5.90 1.13
N TRP A 118 -9.63 -4.79 0.42
CA TRP A 118 -9.13 -3.53 0.95
C TRP A 118 -9.91 -3.17 2.23
N GLY A 119 -9.22 -3.04 3.36
CA GLY A 119 -9.83 -2.77 4.68
C GLY A 119 -9.91 -3.95 5.65
N ASP A 120 -9.36 -5.11 5.31
CA ASP A 120 -9.30 -6.30 6.20
C ASP A 120 -8.13 -6.27 7.21
N TYR A 121 -7.56 -5.10 7.52
CA TYR A 121 -6.51 -4.91 8.54
C TYR A 121 -7.07 -4.41 9.87
#